data_AF-A0A8D1PRB1-F1
#
_entry.id   AF-A0A8D1PRB1-F1
#
_cell.length_a   1.000
_cell.length_b   1.000
_cell.length_c   1.000
_cell.angle_alpha   90.00
_cell.angle_beta   90.00
_cell.angle_gamma   90.00
#
_symmetry.space_group_name_H-M   'P 1'
#
loop_
_entity.id
_entity.type
_entity.pdbx_description
1 polymer ?
#
loop_
_entity_poly.entity_id
_entity_poly.type
_entity_poly.pdbx_seq_one_letter_code
_entity_poly.pdbx_strand_id
1 'polypeptide(L)'
;MRSEHLAFIIILIISGQLYAEEKPCGFPTVENGRIAQYYYTFESYYFPMGLNQNLLFSCLAGYTTETGKQEARTTCTAAGWSPDPRCFKKCPKPDLRNGYILDTKLFYKIQENMHYGCSSGYKTTAGQDEEVVQCLAGGWSSQPTCRKEHETCLAPELHHGSYSTTQKTFKVKDKVRYECAPGYHTASGKRTEEVECHPYGWALTPRCAKLKCSSLRLIENGYFHPVKQTYEEGDVVQFFCHKNYHLSGADLIQCYNFGWYPESPVCEGRRNRCPPPPLPLNSRVQTYSIAYRHGETVRIECGLNFGIRGSEEIRCENGKWTEPPQCVEENERTACKEPPFVENGTANPRSKLYYSGDKVTYTCESGYHLRGPGEITCTRGKWTLPPACVENTENCNPPPDIINGAVIGGLLANYTAGSSVEYRCNEYYLLKGAKISHCEQGKWSTPPVCLGHRRSMC
;
A
#
# COMPACT_ATOMS: atom_id res chain seq x y z
N MET A 1 -24.13 52.58 -71.51
CA MET A 1 -23.26 52.50 -70.32
C MET A 1 -24.00 51.82 -69.18
N ARG A 2 -23.73 50.54 -68.93
CA ARG A 2 -23.77 49.92 -67.60
C ARG A 2 -23.20 48.51 -67.73
N SER A 3 -21.96 48.37 -67.31
CA SER A 3 -21.22 47.12 -67.22
C SER A 3 -21.52 46.50 -65.86
N GLU A 4 -21.94 45.24 -65.87
CA GLU A 4 -22.13 44.45 -64.66
C GLU A 4 -20.78 44.02 -64.08
N HIS A 5 -20.54 44.36 -62.82
CA HIS A 5 -19.42 43.83 -62.04
C HIS A 5 -19.95 42.76 -61.09
N LEU A 6 -19.59 41.49 -61.36
CA LEU A 6 -19.71 40.39 -60.42
C LEU A 6 -18.85 40.68 -59.17
N ALA A 7 -19.48 40.73 -58.00
CA ALA A 7 -18.79 40.76 -56.71
C ALA A 7 -18.40 39.32 -56.31
N PHE A 8 -17.10 39.04 -56.31
CA PHE A 8 -16.54 37.80 -55.74
C PHE A 8 -16.56 37.88 -54.21
N ILE A 9 -17.33 37.02 -53.56
CA ILE A 9 -17.29 36.82 -52.12
C ILE A 9 -16.09 35.91 -51.80
N ILE A 10 -15.04 36.49 -51.23
CA ILE A 10 -13.88 35.75 -50.71
C ILE A 10 -14.25 35.25 -49.31
N ILE A 11 -14.53 33.95 -49.19
CA ILE A 11 -14.71 33.28 -47.90
C ILE A 11 -13.30 32.98 -47.35
N LEU A 12 -12.84 33.82 -46.41
CA LEU A 12 -11.65 33.55 -45.60
C LEU A 12 -11.97 32.43 -44.61
N ILE A 13 -11.62 31.20 -44.97
CA ILE A 13 -11.64 30.06 -44.05
C ILE A 13 -10.40 30.21 -43.14
N ILE A 14 -10.60 30.79 -41.96
CA ILE A 14 -9.58 30.81 -40.91
C ILE A 14 -9.53 29.39 -40.33
N SER A 15 -8.50 28.63 -40.71
CA SER A 15 -8.21 27.32 -40.14
C SER A 15 -7.74 27.48 -38.69
N GLY A 16 -8.69 27.69 -37.77
CA GLY A 16 -8.42 27.60 -36.34
C GLY A 16 -8.13 26.15 -35.97
N GLN A 17 -6.87 25.84 -35.69
CA GLN A 17 -6.53 24.60 -35.00
C GLN A 17 -7.24 24.62 -33.63
N LEU A 18 -8.28 23.82 -33.48
CA LEU A 18 -8.84 23.45 -32.19
C LEU A 18 -7.78 22.61 -31.47
N TYR A 19 -6.90 23.26 -30.72
CA TYR A 19 -6.18 22.58 -29.65
C TYR A 19 -7.25 22.17 -28.63
N ALA A 20 -7.52 20.87 -28.53
CA ALA A 20 -8.26 20.35 -27.39
C ALA A 20 -7.42 20.69 -26.15
N GLU A 21 -7.90 21.63 -25.36
CA GLU A 21 -7.26 22.01 -24.10
C GLU A 21 -7.14 20.74 -23.24
N GLU A 22 -5.92 20.28 -23.03
CA GLU A 22 -5.65 19.14 -22.16
C GLU A 22 -6.14 19.51 -20.76
N LYS A 23 -7.31 18.99 -20.36
CA LYS A 23 -7.92 19.31 -19.07
C LYS A 23 -7.31 18.41 -18.00
N PRO A 24 -6.45 18.94 -17.10
CA PRO A 24 -5.88 18.15 -16.03
C PRO A 24 -6.97 17.79 -15.00
N CYS A 25 -6.74 16.72 -14.25
CA CYS A 25 -7.74 16.21 -13.32
C CYS A 25 -7.65 16.94 -11.97
N GLY A 26 -8.79 17.43 -11.49
CA GLY A 26 -8.89 18.02 -10.15
C GLY A 26 -8.76 16.99 -9.03
N PHE A 27 -8.88 17.47 -7.80
CA PHE A 27 -8.89 16.63 -6.60
C PHE A 27 -10.05 15.60 -6.65
N PRO A 28 -9.78 14.29 -6.58
CA PRO A 28 -10.82 13.27 -6.67
C PRO A 28 -11.56 13.10 -5.35
N THR A 29 -12.86 12.82 -5.45
CA THR A 29 -13.66 12.37 -4.32
C THR A 29 -13.82 10.86 -4.41
N VAL A 30 -13.34 10.13 -3.41
CA VAL A 30 -13.45 8.66 -3.37
C VAL A 30 -14.57 8.25 -2.42
N GLU A 31 -15.75 7.95 -2.95
CA GLU A 31 -16.89 7.52 -2.13
C GLU A 31 -16.56 6.20 -1.41
N ASN A 32 -16.69 6.17 -0.08
CA ASN A 32 -16.34 5.03 0.78
C ASN A 32 -14.89 4.52 0.62
N GLY A 33 -13.98 5.41 0.23
CA GLY A 33 -12.55 5.15 0.10
C GLY A 33 -11.73 6.39 0.39
N ARG A 34 -10.41 6.28 0.19
CA ARG A 34 -9.45 7.35 0.46
C ARG A 34 -8.25 7.27 -0.46
N ILE A 35 -7.62 8.41 -0.67
CA ILE A 35 -6.25 8.50 -1.20
C ILE A 35 -5.27 8.70 -0.04
N ALA A 36 -3.97 8.71 -0.32
CA ALA A 36 -2.98 8.89 0.74
C ALA A 36 -3.10 10.27 1.42
N GLN A 37 -2.86 10.33 2.75
CA GLN A 37 -3.11 11.53 3.58
C GLN A 37 -2.38 12.80 3.10
N TYR A 38 -1.20 12.63 2.49
CA TYR A 38 -0.42 13.75 1.98
C TYR A 38 -1.09 14.45 0.79
N TYR A 39 -1.94 13.76 0.01
CA TYR A 39 -2.71 14.41 -1.05
C TYR A 39 -3.71 15.42 -0.49
N TYR A 40 -4.37 15.11 0.62
CA TYR A 40 -5.26 16.05 1.32
C TYR A 40 -4.46 17.21 1.94
N THR A 41 -3.32 16.88 2.55
CA THR A 41 -2.49 17.88 3.26
C THR A 41 -1.83 18.88 2.29
N PHE A 42 -1.47 18.42 1.10
CA PHE A 42 -0.72 19.15 0.08
C PHE A 42 -1.47 19.21 -1.26
N GLU A 43 -2.79 19.37 -1.23
CA GLU A 43 -3.66 19.39 -2.41
C GLU A 43 -3.11 20.28 -3.54
N SER A 44 -2.78 21.54 -3.22
CA SER A 44 -2.30 22.52 -4.21
C SER A 44 -0.93 22.19 -4.83
N TYR A 45 -0.20 21.23 -4.27
CA TYR A 45 1.07 20.76 -4.82
C TYR A 45 0.86 19.62 -5.82
N TYR A 46 -0.13 18.75 -5.58
CA TYR A 46 -0.38 17.56 -6.41
C TYR A 46 -1.46 17.77 -7.47
N PHE A 47 -2.35 18.74 -7.28
CA PHE A 47 -3.50 18.97 -8.15
C PHE A 47 -3.51 20.41 -8.72
N PRO A 48 -3.96 20.59 -9.98
CA PRO A 48 -4.55 19.57 -10.85
C PRO A 48 -3.49 18.61 -11.41
N MET A 49 -3.82 17.31 -11.44
CA MET A 49 -2.90 16.25 -11.84
C MET A 49 -2.85 16.13 -13.36
N GLY A 50 -1.64 15.96 -13.93
CA GLY A 50 -1.43 15.91 -15.37
C GLY A 50 -2.02 14.65 -16.02
N LEU A 51 -2.28 14.70 -17.32
CA LEU A 51 -2.77 13.55 -18.09
C LEU A 51 -1.81 12.36 -17.99
N ASN A 52 -2.37 11.15 -18.01
CA ASN A 52 -1.67 9.86 -17.87
C ASN A 52 -0.98 9.64 -16.51
N GLN A 53 -1.08 10.59 -15.57
CA GLN A 53 -0.64 10.37 -14.20
C GLN A 53 -1.64 9.49 -13.46
N ASN A 54 -1.10 8.70 -12.53
CA ASN A 54 -1.85 7.69 -11.82
C ASN A 54 -1.96 8.04 -10.35
N LEU A 55 -3.15 7.85 -9.80
CA LEU A 55 -3.46 8.02 -8.39
C LEU A 55 -3.87 6.68 -7.80
N LEU A 56 -3.28 6.33 -6.65
CA LEU A 56 -3.69 5.16 -5.88
C LEU A 56 -4.78 5.57 -4.89
N PHE A 57 -5.86 4.82 -4.87
CA PHE A 57 -6.89 4.92 -3.83
C PHE A 57 -7.13 3.56 -3.18
N SER A 58 -7.61 3.62 -1.95
CA SER A 58 -7.92 2.46 -1.10
C SER A 58 -9.36 2.55 -0.63
N CYS A 59 -10.03 1.42 -0.49
CA CYS A 59 -11.37 1.34 0.03
C CYS A 59 -11.36 1.21 1.56
N LEU A 60 -12.39 1.76 2.19
CA LEU A 60 -12.56 1.61 3.64
C LEU A 60 -12.91 0.16 4.01
N ALA A 61 -12.70 -0.19 5.27
CA ALA A 61 -13.12 -1.50 5.78
C ALA A 61 -14.62 -1.71 5.55
N GLY A 62 -15.00 -2.89 5.04
CA GLY A 62 -16.38 -3.15 4.60
C GLY A 62 -16.67 -2.78 3.14
N TYR A 63 -15.71 -2.18 2.43
CA TYR A 63 -15.85 -1.78 1.04
C TYR A 63 -14.74 -2.37 0.16
N THR A 64 -14.95 -2.38 -1.15
CA THR A 64 -14.00 -2.85 -2.16
C THR A 64 -14.24 -2.14 -3.48
N THR A 65 -13.23 -2.11 -4.33
CA THR A 65 -13.34 -1.69 -5.73
C THR A 65 -14.29 -2.61 -6.49
N GLU A 66 -14.70 -2.21 -7.70
CA GLU A 66 -15.53 -3.06 -8.58
C GLU A 66 -14.89 -4.44 -8.85
N THR A 67 -13.55 -4.50 -8.83
CA THR A 67 -12.80 -5.73 -9.06
C THR A 67 -12.74 -6.67 -7.85
N GLY A 68 -13.17 -6.24 -6.65
CA GLY A 68 -13.04 -7.02 -5.41
C GLY A 68 -11.81 -6.66 -4.56
N LYS A 69 -10.96 -5.72 -5.01
CA LYS A 69 -9.70 -5.35 -4.34
C LYS A 69 -9.91 -4.23 -3.32
N GLN A 70 -9.06 -4.23 -2.29
CA GLN A 70 -8.99 -3.15 -1.28
C GLN A 70 -8.33 -1.88 -1.82
N GLU A 71 -7.50 -1.98 -2.86
CA GLU A 71 -6.82 -0.84 -3.47
C GLU A 71 -6.91 -0.91 -4.99
N ALA A 72 -6.96 0.25 -5.63
CA ALA A 72 -6.93 0.37 -7.09
C ALA A 72 -6.26 1.67 -7.52
N ARG A 73 -5.92 1.71 -8.80
CA ARG A 73 -5.31 2.85 -9.48
C ARG A 73 -6.33 3.49 -10.39
N THR A 74 -6.43 4.80 -10.35
CA THR A 74 -7.15 5.61 -11.35
C THR A 74 -6.15 6.46 -12.12
N THR A 75 -6.40 6.67 -13.40
CA THR A 75 -5.54 7.43 -14.30
C THR A 75 -6.26 8.72 -14.68
N CYS A 76 -5.53 9.83 -14.67
CA CYS A 76 -6.07 11.07 -15.21
C CYS A 76 -6.14 11.00 -16.74
N THR A 77 -7.35 11.10 -17.28
CA THR A 77 -7.62 11.12 -18.72
C THR A 77 -8.26 12.44 -19.12
N ALA A 78 -8.37 12.72 -20.42
CA ALA A 78 -9.07 13.91 -20.91
C ALA A 78 -10.56 13.98 -20.48
N ALA A 79 -11.16 12.83 -20.15
CA ALA A 79 -12.53 12.75 -19.64
C ALA A 79 -12.63 12.85 -18.09
N GLY A 80 -11.49 12.95 -17.40
CA GLY A 80 -11.40 12.89 -15.93
C GLY A 80 -10.74 11.60 -15.44
N TRP A 81 -10.97 11.27 -14.17
CA TRP A 81 -10.43 10.07 -13.53
C TRP A 81 -11.05 8.79 -14.10
N SER A 82 -10.22 7.86 -14.57
CA SER A 82 -10.68 6.58 -15.11
C SER A 82 -9.78 5.40 -14.66
N PRO A 83 -10.34 4.32 -14.08
CA PRO A 83 -11.76 4.18 -13.71
C PRO A 83 -12.14 5.20 -12.62
N ASP A 84 -13.43 5.52 -12.52
CA ASP A 84 -13.95 6.43 -11.49
C ASP A 84 -13.57 5.88 -10.09
N PRO A 85 -12.83 6.65 -9.26
CA PRO A 85 -12.28 6.15 -8.02
C PRO A 85 -13.39 6.06 -6.97
N ARG A 86 -14.10 4.93 -6.95
CA ARG A 86 -15.21 4.69 -6.02
C ARG A 86 -15.15 3.30 -5.41
N CYS A 87 -15.69 3.18 -4.20
CA CYS A 87 -15.72 1.94 -3.44
C CYS A 87 -17.14 1.50 -3.12
N PHE A 88 -17.38 0.20 -3.24
CA PHE A 88 -18.68 -0.43 -3.08
C PHE A 88 -18.71 -1.31 -1.84
N LYS A 89 -19.85 -1.32 -1.14
CA LYS A 89 -20.03 -2.16 0.04
C LYS A 89 -19.88 -3.64 -0.34
N LYS A 90 -19.09 -4.39 0.43
CA LYS A 90 -18.99 -5.85 0.27
C LYS A 90 -20.04 -6.55 1.09
N CYS A 91 -20.55 -7.66 0.58
CA CYS A 91 -21.53 -8.45 1.29
C CYS A 91 -20.84 -9.56 2.08
N PRO A 92 -20.99 -9.62 3.42
CA PRO A 92 -20.41 -10.71 4.19
C PRO A 92 -21.16 -12.02 3.91
N LYS A 93 -20.43 -13.14 3.97
CA LYS A 93 -21.03 -14.47 3.95
C LYS A 93 -22.00 -14.59 5.14
N PRO A 94 -23.29 -14.83 4.91
CA PRO A 94 -24.26 -14.96 6.00
C PRO A 94 -24.04 -16.26 6.76
N ASP A 95 -24.29 -16.23 8.07
CA ASP A 95 -24.41 -17.43 8.88
C ASP A 95 -25.80 -18.06 8.66
N LEU A 96 -25.84 -19.19 7.94
CA LEU A 96 -27.08 -19.87 7.59
C LEU A 96 -27.33 -21.06 8.52
N ARG A 97 -28.29 -20.91 9.43
CA ARG A 97 -28.85 -22.05 10.18
C ARG A 97 -29.69 -22.92 9.25
N ASN A 98 -29.46 -24.24 9.28
CA ASN A 98 -30.18 -25.23 8.45
C ASN A 98 -30.06 -24.97 6.93
N GLY A 99 -28.94 -24.39 6.52
CA GLY A 99 -28.60 -24.16 5.13
C GLY A 99 -27.10 -24.32 4.92
N TYR A 100 -26.66 -24.20 3.68
CA TYR A 100 -25.28 -24.34 3.29
C TYR A 100 -24.92 -23.39 2.15
N ILE A 101 -23.67 -22.95 2.15
CA ILE A 101 -23.04 -22.18 1.07
C ILE A 101 -21.77 -22.95 0.71
N LEU A 102 -21.69 -23.41 -0.53
CA LEU A 102 -20.64 -24.32 -0.99
C LEU A 102 -19.28 -23.63 -1.11
N ASP A 103 -19.25 -22.33 -1.41
CA ASP A 103 -18.00 -21.61 -1.52
C ASP A 103 -17.40 -21.26 -0.14
N THR A 104 -16.08 -21.05 -0.11
CA THR A 104 -15.32 -20.72 1.10
C THR A 104 -15.10 -19.21 1.29
N LYS A 105 -15.71 -18.36 0.46
CA LYS A 105 -15.51 -16.90 0.53
C LYS A 105 -16.15 -16.35 1.80
N LEU A 106 -15.49 -15.41 2.46
CA LEU A 106 -16.05 -14.69 3.61
C LEU A 106 -16.79 -13.41 3.20
N PHE A 107 -16.51 -12.90 2.00
CA PHE A 107 -17.09 -11.68 1.46
C PHE A 107 -17.25 -11.79 -0.05
N TYR A 108 -18.25 -11.08 -0.57
CA TYR A 108 -18.57 -11.01 -1.99
C TYR A 108 -18.53 -9.56 -2.46
N LYS A 109 -17.99 -9.33 -3.66
CA LYS A 109 -17.92 -7.99 -4.28
C LYS A 109 -19.27 -7.59 -4.87
N ILE A 110 -19.43 -6.31 -5.18
CA ILE A 110 -20.65 -5.82 -5.82
C ILE A 110 -20.92 -6.57 -7.13
N GLN A 111 -22.20 -6.81 -7.42
CA GLN A 111 -22.73 -7.60 -8.53
C GLN A 111 -22.33 -9.09 -8.53
N GLU A 112 -21.59 -9.57 -7.53
CA GLU A 112 -21.26 -10.98 -7.41
C GLU A 112 -22.45 -11.78 -6.86
N ASN A 113 -22.67 -12.96 -7.44
CA ASN A 113 -23.73 -13.87 -7.03
C ASN A 113 -23.21 -14.87 -5.98
N MET A 114 -24.02 -15.12 -4.96
CA MET A 114 -23.85 -16.19 -4.00
C MET A 114 -25.00 -17.19 -4.16
N HIS A 115 -24.64 -18.46 -4.26
CA HIS A 115 -25.57 -19.57 -4.26
C HIS A 115 -25.66 -20.14 -2.84
N TYR A 116 -26.88 -20.31 -2.33
CA TYR A 116 -27.12 -21.01 -1.08
C TYR A 116 -28.25 -22.01 -1.20
N GLY A 117 -28.14 -23.10 -0.45
CA GLY A 117 -29.14 -24.16 -0.38
C GLY A 117 -29.65 -24.36 1.03
N CYS A 118 -30.86 -24.87 1.15
CA CYS A 118 -31.47 -25.22 2.42
C CYS A 118 -31.43 -26.73 2.66
N SER A 119 -31.26 -27.11 3.93
CA SER A 119 -31.34 -28.51 4.33
C SER A 119 -32.76 -29.05 4.18
N SER A 120 -32.91 -30.37 4.05
CA SER A 120 -34.22 -31.01 3.89
C SER A 120 -35.24 -30.55 4.94
N GLY A 121 -36.43 -30.15 4.46
CA GLY A 121 -37.50 -29.60 5.30
C GLY A 121 -37.40 -28.09 5.57
N TYR A 122 -36.40 -27.40 5.01
CA TYR A 122 -36.27 -25.94 5.02
C TYR A 122 -36.31 -25.43 3.57
N LYS A 123 -36.86 -24.22 3.39
CA LYS A 123 -36.93 -23.52 2.11
C LYS A 123 -36.32 -22.13 2.24
N THR A 124 -35.91 -21.59 1.10
CA THR A 124 -35.41 -20.22 0.95
C THR A 124 -36.54 -19.21 1.19
N THR A 125 -36.19 -17.92 1.24
CA THR A 125 -37.18 -16.84 1.37
C THR A 125 -38.20 -16.84 0.22
N ALA A 126 -37.81 -17.34 -0.95
CA ALA A 126 -38.67 -17.53 -2.13
C ALA A 126 -39.39 -18.89 -2.18
N GLY A 127 -39.28 -19.73 -1.14
CA GLY A 127 -39.93 -21.05 -1.07
C GLY A 127 -39.23 -22.16 -1.88
N GLN A 128 -37.98 -21.95 -2.32
CA GLN A 128 -37.20 -22.90 -3.12
C GLN A 128 -36.21 -23.68 -2.24
N ASP A 129 -35.64 -24.78 -2.75
CA ASP A 129 -34.58 -25.52 -2.03
C ASP A 129 -33.23 -24.81 -2.11
N GLU A 130 -33.01 -24.05 -3.18
CA GLU A 130 -31.80 -23.26 -3.44
C GLU A 130 -32.19 -21.89 -4.00
N GLU A 131 -31.39 -20.88 -3.73
CA GLU A 131 -31.59 -19.53 -4.24
C GLU A 131 -30.23 -18.87 -4.55
N VAL A 132 -30.26 -17.97 -5.54
CA VAL A 132 -29.11 -17.14 -5.90
C VAL A 132 -29.41 -15.71 -5.49
N VAL A 133 -28.51 -15.14 -4.68
CA VAL A 133 -28.58 -13.73 -4.28
C VAL A 133 -27.40 -12.97 -4.85
N GLN A 134 -27.62 -11.70 -5.19
CA GLN A 134 -26.59 -10.83 -5.73
C GLN A 134 -26.20 -9.76 -4.72
N CYS A 135 -24.91 -9.47 -4.59
CA CYS A 135 -24.45 -8.38 -3.75
C CYS A 135 -24.70 -7.02 -4.43
N LEU A 136 -25.59 -6.21 -3.89
CA LEU A 136 -25.95 -4.88 -4.41
C LEU A 136 -25.37 -3.77 -3.51
N ALA A 137 -25.51 -2.52 -3.93
CA ALA A 137 -25.02 -1.36 -3.17
C ALA A 137 -25.60 -1.27 -1.74
N GLY A 138 -26.83 -1.77 -1.54
CA GLY A 138 -27.51 -1.84 -0.25
C GLY A 138 -27.26 -3.11 0.58
N GLY A 139 -26.48 -4.07 0.06
CA GLY A 139 -26.34 -5.42 0.63
C GLY A 139 -26.90 -6.50 -0.30
N TRP A 140 -27.21 -7.68 0.24
CA TRP A 140 -27.76 -8.79 -0.54
C TRP A 140 -29.12 -8.43 -1.17
N SER A 141 -29.34 -8.85 -2.42
CA SER A 141 -30.60 -8.64 -3.16
C SER A 141 -31.83 -9.16 -2.43
N SER A 142 -31.68 -10.28 -1.73
CA SER A 142 -32.61 -10.81 -0.72
C SER A 142 -31.78 -11.32 0.46
N GLN A 143 -32.27 -11.15 1.69
CA GLN A 143 -31.56 -11.64 2.88
C GLN A 143 -31.58 -13.18 2.87
N PRO A 144 -30.42 -13.88 2.76
CA PRO A 144 -30.40 -15.34 2.68
C PRO A 144 -30.83 -15.94 4.02
N THR A 145 -31.89 -16.73 4.00
CA THR A 145 -32.36 -17.46 5.19
C THR A 145 -33.00 -18.78 4.78
N CYS A 146 -32.77 -19.82 5.58
CA CYS A 146 -33.42 -21.12 5.43
C CYS A 146 -34.42 -21.32 6.56
N ARG A 147 -35.68 -21.53 6.20
CA ARG A 147 -36.79 -21.59 7.17
C ARG A 147 -37.69 -22.77 6.86
N LYS A 148 -38.17 -23.45 7.89
CA LYS A 148 -39.15 -24.53 7.74
C LYS A 148 -40.52 -23.91 7.55
N GLU A 149 -41.36 -24.56 6.75
CA GLU A 149 -42.76 -24.16 6.62
C GLU A 149 -43.44 -24.38 7.96
N HIS A 150 -43.98 -23.31 8.53
CA HIS A 150 -44.64 -23.35 9.82
C HIS A 150 -46.04 -22.76 9.69
N GLU A 151 -47.03 -23.48 10.22
CA GLU A 151 -48.39 -22.95 10.37
C GLU A 151 -48.46 -21.82 11.42
N THR A 152 -47.43 -21.70 12.26
CA THR A 152 -47.36 -20.72 13.34
C THR A 152 -45.94 -20.20 13.60
N CYS A 153 -45.82 -18.95 14.04
CA CYS A 153 -44.59 -18.33 14.52
C CYS A 153 -44.53 -18.38 16.05
N LEU A 154 -43.38 -18.81 16.59
CA LEU A 154 -43.10 -18.71 18.02
C LEU A 154 -42.48 -17.34 18.34
N ALA A 155 -42.93 -16.70 19.42
CA ALA A 155 -42.33 -15.47 19.92
C ALA A 155 -40.95 -15.79 20.51
N PRO A 156 -39.84 -15.25 19.96
CA PRO A 156 -38.52 -15.42 20.57
C PRO A 156 -38.43 -14.74 21.94
N GLU A 157 -37.53 -15.21 22.80
CA GLU A 157 -37.22 -14.51 24.04
C GLU A 157 -36.65 -13.12 23.77
N LEU A 158 -37.17 -12.14 24.49
CA LEU A 158 -36.87 -10.73 24.25
C LEU A 158 -36.06 -10.17 25.43
N HIS A 159 -34.74 -10.31 25.37
CA HIS A 159 -33.85 -9.68 26.34
C HIS A 159 -33.93 -8.15 26.18
N HIS A 160 -34.12 -7.44 27.29
CA HIS A 160 -34.27 -5.98 27.31
C HIS A 160 -35.46 -5.45 26.49
N GLY A 161 -36.58 -6.20 26.47
CA GLY A 161 -37.85 -5.73 25.92
C GLY A 161 -39.03 -6.56 26.40
N SER A 162 -40.23 -6.20 25.95
CA SER A 162 -41.49 -6.85 26.32
C SER A 162 -42.48 -6.87 25.16
N TYR A 163 -43.20 -7.97 25.00
CA TYR A 163 -44.33 -8.06 24.07
C TYR A 163 -45.60 -7.43 24.68
N SER A 164 -46.51 -6.98 23.82
CA SER A 164 -47.83 -6.48 24.22
C SER A 164 -48.80 -7.58 24.67
N THR A 165 -48.39 -8.85 24.58
CA THR A 165 -49.20 -10.03 24.86
C THR A 165 -48.35 -11.11 25.54
N THR A 166 -49.02 -12.01 26.26
CA THR A 166 -48.42 -13.22 26.84
C THR A 166 -48.46 -14.41 25.88
N GLN A 167 -49.16 -14.30 24.76
CA GLN A 167 -49.22 -15.32 23.71
C GLN A 167 -47.82 -15.59 23.13
N LYS A 168 -47.43 -16.87 23.08
CA LYS A 168 -46.12 -17.29 22.58
C LYS A 168 -46.16 -17.89 21.17
N THR A 169 -47.35 -18.16 20.62
CA THR A 169 -47.54 -18.84 19.34
C THR A 169 -48.57 -18.10 18.52
N PHE A 170 -48.25 -17.74 17.28
CA PHE A 170 -49.04 -16.87 16.42
C PHE A 170 -49.28 -17.55 15.07
N LYS A 171 -50.51 -17.54 14.57
CA LYS A 171 -50.82 -18.10 13.25
C LYS A 171 -50.32 -17.20 12.14
N VAL A 172 -50.15 -17.76 10.95
CA VAL A 172 -49.86 -16.94 9.76
C VAL A 172 -50.91 -15.83 9.60
N LYS A 173 -50.45 -14.61 9.31
CA LYS A 173 -51.16 -13.31 9.30
C LYS A 173 -51.43 -12.67 10.67
N ASP A 174 -51.16 -13.35 11.78
CA ASP A 174 -51.24 -12.72 13.10
C ASP A 174 -50.13 -11.68 13.26
N LYS A 175 -50.42 -10.61 14.01
CA LYS A 175 -49.47 -9.54 14.31
C LYS A 175 -49.19 -9.46 15.80
N VAL A 176 -47.93 -9.18 16.15
CA VAL A 176 -47.51 -8.94 17.53
C VAL A 176 -46.76 -7.63 17.64
N ARG A 177 -47.10 -6.84 18.66
CA ARG A 177 -46.38 -5.63 19.02
C ARG A 177 -45.40 -5.91 20.16
N TYR A 178 -44.21 -5.33 20.09
CA TYR A 178 -43.23 -5.37 21.16
C TYR A 178 -42.56 -4.00 21.37
N GLU A 179 -42.08 -3.78 22.59
CA GLU A 179 -41.39 -2.58 23.04
C GLU A 179 -40.03 -2.93 23.63
N CYS A 180 -39.01 -2.12 23.32
CA CYS A 180 -37.69 -2.25 23.91
C CYS A 180 -37.51 -1.37 25.14
N ALA A 181 -36.72 -1.86 26.10
CA ALA A 181 -36.32 -1.11 27.28
C ALA A 181 -35.51 0.14 26.89
N PRO A 182 -35.45 1.18 27.75
CA PRO A 182 -34.65 2.37 27.49
C PRO A 182 -33.19 2.04 27.12
N GLY A 183 -32.71 2.63 26.02
CA GLY A 183 -31.36 2.37 25.46
C GLY A 183 -31.28 1.19 24.48
N TYR A 184 -32.37 0.46 24.29
CA TYR A 184 -32.50 -0.63 23.31
C TYR A 184 -33.57 -0.30 22.27
N HIS A 185 -33.41 -0.84 21.07
CA HIS A 185 -34.22 -0.54 19.90
C HIS A 185 -34.59 -1.81 19.14
N THR A 186 -35.75 -1.75 18.48
CA THR A 186 -36.36 -2.84 17.72
C THR A 186 -35.57 -3.14 16.45
N ALA A 187 -35.94 -4.20 15.71
CA ALA A 187 -35.28 -4.57 14.46
C ALA A 187 -35.29 -3.44 13.41
N SER A 188 -36.31 -2.58 13.39
CA SER A 188 -36.37 -1.36 12.55
C SER A 188 -35.79 -0.08 13.21
N GLY A 189 -35.14 -0.20 14.37
CA GLY A 189 -34.52 0.94 15.08
C GLY A 189 -35.50 1.82 15.88
N LYS A 190 -36.77 1.43 16.00
CA LYS A 190 -37.78 2.14 16.77
C LYS A 190 -37.77 1.70 18.23
N ARG A 191 -38.53 2.38 19.08
CA ARG A 191 -38.77 1.94 20.47
C ARG A 191 -39.83 0.84 20.55
N THR A 192 -40.81 0.90 19.66
CA THR A 192 -41.92 -0.06 19.55
C THR A 192 -42.09 -0.50 18.10
N GLU A 193 -42.39 -1.78 17.89
CA GLU A 193 -42.56 -2.34 16.55
C GLU A 193 -43.66 -3.40 16.54
N GLU A 194 -44.36 -3.51 15.41
CA GLU A 194 -45.38 -4.52 15.15
C GLU A 194 -44.94 -5.37 13.97
N VAL A 195 -44.99 -6.69 14.13
CA VAL A 195 -44.52 -7.65 13.11
C VAL A 195 -45.57 -8.70 12.84
N GLU A 196 -45.67 -9.14 11.58
CA GLU A 196 -46.62 -10.13 11.11
C GLU A 196 -45.97 -11.51 10.96
N CYS A 197 -46.70 -12.55 11.33
CA CYS A 197 -46.30 -13.94 11.14
C CYS A 197 -46.59 -14.38 9.69
N HIS A 198 -45.59 -14.84 8.96
CA HIS A 198 -45.71 -15.36 7.60
C HIS A 198 -45.57 -16.90 7.60
N PRO A 199 -45.90 -17.61 6.49
CA PRO A 199 -45.75 -19.08 6.39
C PRO A 199 -44.32 -19.60 6.67
N TYR A 200 -43.33 -18.70 6.54
CA TYR A 200 -41.93 -18.98 6.77
C TYR A 200 -41.40 -18.19 8.00
N GLY A 201 -42.24 -17.90 9.00
CA GLY A 201 -41.86 -17.19 10.22
C GLY A 201 -42.16 -15.70 10.21
N TRP A 202 -41.62 -14.93 11.16
CA TRP A 202 -41.88 -13.50 11.27
C TRP A 202 -41.33 -12.70 10.07
N ALA A 203 -42.11 -11.72 9.59
CA ALA A 203 -41.70 -10.75 8.55
C ALA A 203 -40.42 -10.00 8.96
N LEU A 204 -40.33 -9.64 10.25
CA LEU A 204 -39.13 -9.18 10.94
C LEU A 204 -39.07 -9.88 12.29
N THR A 205 -37.97 -10.57 12.61
CA THR A 205 -37.84 -11.29 13.88
C THR A 205 -37.74 -10.30 15.04
N PRO A 206 -38.64 -10.38 16.06
CA PRO A 206 -38.58 -9.52 17.23
C PRO A 206 -37.24 -9.62 17.96
N ARG A 207 -36.57 -8.47 18.18
CA ARG A 207 -35.33 -8.38 18.97
C ARG A 207 -35.15 -6.96 19.49
N CYS A 208 -34.49 -6.83 20.64
CA CYS A 208 -34.06 -5.55 21.19
C CYS A 208 -32.53 -5.50 21.27
N ALA A 209 -31.92 -4.50 20.63
CA ALA A 209 -30.47 -4.30 20.61
C ALA A 209 -30.13 -2.84 20.96
N LYS A 210 -28.97 -2.60 21.59
CA LYS A 210 -28.51 -1.23 21.89
C LYS A 210 -28.27 -0.43 20.61
N LEU A 211 -28.57 0.87 20.65
CA LEU A 211 -28.38 1.76 19.50
C LEU A 211 -26.90 2.08 19.26
N LYS A 212 -26.50 1.91 18.00
CA LYS A 212 -25.71 2.79 17.12
C LYS A 212 -24.90 3.92 17.78
N CYS A 213 -23.68 4.14 17.30
CA CYS A 213 -22.85 5.27 17.72
C CYS A 213 -23.54 6.61 17.41
N SER A 214 -23.43 7.54 18.36
CA SER A 214 -23.99 8.89 18.24
C SER A 214 -23.35 9.66 17.09
N SER A 215 -24.13 10.57 16.48
CA SER A 215 -23.62 11.49 15.46
C SER A 215 -22.39 12.23 15.98
N LEU A 216 -21.35 12.30 15.16
CA LEU A 216 -20.10 12.96 15.51
C LEU A 216 -20.28 14.47 15.49
N ARG A 217 -19.67 15.17 16.45
CA ARG A 217 -19.59 16.62 16.41
C ARG A 217 -18.68 17.04 15.26
N LEU A 218 -19.04 18.13 14.57
CA LEU A 218 -18.15 18.76 13.60
C LEU A 218 -16.81 19.08 14.27
N ILE A 219 -15.72 18.68 13.62
CA ILE A 219 -14.38 19.03 14.07
C ILE A 219 -14.04 20.46 13.63
N GLU A 220 -13.42 21.23 14.52
CA GLU A 220 -13.00 22.59 14.19
C GLU A 220 -11.94 22.55 13.08
N ASN A 221 -12.06 23.42 12.08
CA ASN A 221 -11.15 23.45 10.93
C ASN A 221 -11.05 22.11 10.18
N GLY A 222 -12.08 21.27 10.25
CA GLY A 222 -12.22 20.07 9.43
C GLY A 222 -13.67 19.67 9.18
N TYR A 223 -13.86 18.50 8.58
CA TYR A 223 -15.15 17.88 8.33
C TYR A 223 -14.96 16.35 8.26
N PHE A 224 -16.05 15.60 8.14
CA PHE A 224 -15.98 14.14 8.03
C PHE A 224 -17.03 13.59 7.07
N HIS A 225 -16.81 12.37 6.58
CA HIS A 225 -17.72 11.67 5.68
C HIS A 225 -17.70 10.14 5.96
N PRO A 226 -18.84 9.43 5.82
CA PRO A 226 -20.18 9.94 5.53
C PRO A 226 -20.81 10.63 6.74
N VAL A 227 -21.60 11.68 6.51
CA VAL A 227 -22.39 12.33 7.56
C VAL A 227 -23.73 11.62 7.67
N LYS A 228 -23.97 10.93 8.80
CA LYS A 228 -25.22 10.25 9.10
C LYS A 228 -25.80 10.79 10.41
N GLN A 229 -27.13 10.74 10.53
CA GLN A 229 -27.78 11.04 11.81
C GLN A 229 -27.52 9.95 12.85
N THR A 230 -27.34 8.69 12.42
CA THR A 230 -26.98 7.54 13.28
C THR A 230 -26.07 6.57 12.53
N TYR A 231 -25.16 5.90 13.24
CA TYR A 231 -24.13 5.00 12.66
C TYR A 231 -24.20 3.58 13.22
N GLU A 232 -24.25 2.57 12.36
CA GLU A 232 -24.34 1.15 12.76
C GLU A 232 -23.00 0.57 13.21
N GLU A 233 -23.02 -0.53 13.96
CA GLU A 233 -21.79 -1.27 14.25
C GLU A 233 -21.11 -1.69 12.95
N GLY A 234 -19.83 -1.37 12.81
CA GLY A 234 -19.06 -1.55 11.58
C GLY A 234 -19.09 -0.34 10.63
N ASP A 235 -19.90 0.69 10.88
CA ASP A 235 -19.80 1.95 10.14
C ASP A 235 -18.45 2.62 10.41
N VAL A 236 -17.89 3.21 9.36
CA VAL A 236 -16.59 3.86 9.37
C VAL A 236 -16.77 5.32 8.93
N VAL A 237 -16.13 6.23 9.64
CA VAL A 237 -16.09 7.65 9.30
C VAL A 237 -14.66 8.10 9.11
N GLN A 238 -14.42 8.83 8.02
CA GLN A 238 -13.15 9.46 7.73
C GLN A 238 -13.22 10.97 7.99
N PHE A 239 -12.16 11.51 8.58
CA PHE A 239 -12.01 12.93 8.84
C PHE A 239 -11.06 13.60 7.84
N PHE A 240 -11.35 14.86 7.56
CA PHE A 240 -10.61 15.71 6.64
C PHE A 240 -10.39 17.07 7.28
N CYS A 241 -9.24 17.70 7.02
CA CYS A 241 -8.96 19.05 7.50
C CYS A 241 -9.14 20.07 6.38
N HIS A 242 -9.62 21.25 6.74
CA HIS A 242 -9.67 22.40 5.83
C HIS A 242 -8.25 22.85 5.45
N LYS A 243 -8.16 23.69 4.43
CA LYS A 243 -6.90 24.23 3.92
C LYS A 243 -6.05 24.84 5.05
N ASN A 244 -4.75 24.54 5.03
CA ASN A 244 -3.76 24.95 6.03
C ASN A 244 -3.86 24.27 7.40
N TYR A 245 -4.60 23.17 7.51
CA TYR A 245 -4.60 22.31 8.69
C TYR A 245 -4.17 20.91 8.30
N HIS A 246 -3.56 20.20 9.26
CA HIS A 246 -3.18 18.80 9.12
C HIS A 246 -3.87 17.99 10.21
N LEU A 247 -4.18 16.74 9.87
CA LEU A 247 -4.88 15.84 10.76
C LEU A 247 -3.89 15.23 11.76
N SER A 248 -4.20 15.36 13.05
CA SER A 248 -3.47 14.81 14.18
C SER A 248 -4.35 13.76 14.87
N GLY A 249 -3.86 12.53 14.99
CA GLY A 249 -4.64 11.38 15.42
C GLY A 249 -5.03 10.45 14.26
N ALA A 250 -6.09 9.66 14.46
CA ALA A 250 -6.57 8.72 13.45
C ALA A 250 -7.44 9.42 12.41
N ASP A 251 -7.10 9.27 11.13
CA ASP A 251 -7.91 9.79 10.02
C ASP A 251 -9.25 9.07 9.87
N LEU A 252 -9.41 7.93 10.55
CA LEU A 252 -10.52 7.02 10.43
C LEU A 252 -10.94 6.48 11.80
N ILE A 253 -12.25 6.47 12.05
CA ILE A 253 -12.83 5.86 13.25
C ILE A 253 -13.94 4.89 12.86
N GLN A 254 -14.13 3.86 13.66
CA GLN A 254 -15.15 2.85 13.43
C GLN A 254 -16.12 2.82 14.62
N CYS A 255 -17.40 2.62 14.30
CA CYS A 255 -18.42 2.39 15.29
C CYS A 255 -18.38 0.94 15.75
N TYR A 256 -18.15 0.73 17.05
CA TYR A 256 -18.23 -0.57 17.71
C TYR A 256 -19.44 -0.62 18.64
N ASN A 257 -19.74 -1.80 19.19
CA ASN A 257 -20.77 -1.97 20.21
C ASN A 257 -20.57 -1.11 21.48
N PHE A 258 -19.35 -0.58 21.70
CA PHE A 258 -18.98 0.27 22.83
C PHE A 258 -18.79 1.75 22.46
N GLY A 259 -19.00 2.14 21.19
CA GLY A 259 -18.86 3.52 20.72
C GLY A 259 -17.79 3.70 19.64
N TRP A 260 -17.41 4.96 19.38
CA TRP A 260 -16.40 5.31 18.39
C TRP A 260 -15.00 4.99 18.89
N TYR A 261 -14.23 4.29 18.06
CA TYR A 261 -12.83 4.03 18.32
C TYR A 261 -12.02 3.97 17.01
N PRO A 262 -10.79 4.52 16.96
CA PRO A 262 -10.17 5.38 17.97
C PRO A 262 -10.91 6.72 18.18
N GLU A 263 -10.44 7.56 19.11
CA GLU A 263 -11.04 8.88 19.35
C GLU A 263 -10.94 9.81 18.13
N SER A 264 -11.84 10.80 18.05
CA SER A 264 -11.88 11.75 16.92
C SER A 264 -10.58 12.56 16.82
N PRO A 265 -10.04 12.77 15.61
CA PRO A 265 -8.80 13.50 15.42
C PRO A 265 -8.98 15.01 15.57
N VAL A 266 -7.85 15.72 15.65
CA VAL A 266 -7.79 17.17 15.70
C VAL A 266 -7.13 17.73 14.44
N CYS A 267 -7.70 18.79 13.88
CA CYS A 267 -7.06 19.54 12.80
C CYS A 267 -6.14 20.61 13.37
N GLU A 268 -4.83 20.37 13.32
CA GLU A 268 -3.79 21.27 13.82
C GLU A 268 -3.27 22.16 12.69
N GLY A 269 -3.03 23.45 12.99
CA GLY A 269 -2.52 24.41 12.01
C GLY A 269 -1.19 23.97 11.38
N ARG A 270 -1.09 24.09 10.04
CA ARG A 270 0.06 23.65 9.22
C ARG A 270 1.30 24.56 9.36
N ARG A 271 1.29 25.56 10.24
CA ARG A 271 2.45 26.43 10.48
C ARG A 271 3.64 25.52 10.80
N ASN A 272 4.63 25.47 9.91
CA ASN A 272 5.86 24.67 10.01
C ASN A 272 5.89 23.27 9.37
N ARG A 273 5.03 22.92 8.39
CA ARG A 273 5.22 21.66 7.62
C ARG A 273 5.24 21.82 6.09
N CYS A 274 6.28 21.27 5.46
CA CYS A 274 6.47 21.23 4.02
C CYS A 274 6.00 19.91 3.39
N PRO A 275 5.56 19.93 2.11
CA PRO A 275 5.29 18.72 1.32
C PRO A 275 6.56 17.89 1.13
N PRO A 276 6.48 16.69 0.53
CA PRO A 276 7.65 16.05 -0.05
C PRO A 276 8.43 17.05 -0.92
N PRO A 277 9.78 17.00 -0.87
CA PRO A 277 10.61 17.97 -1.56
C PRO A 277 10.36 17.94 -3.06
N PRO A 278 10.34 19.12 -3.73
CA PRO A 278 10.31 19.15 -5.18
C PRO A 278 11.56 18.45 -5.71
N LEU A 279 11.36 17.47 -6.61
CA LEU A 279 12.44 16.75 -7.27
C LEU A 279 12.65 17.32 -8.68
N PRO A 280 13.77 18.02 -8.92
CA PRO A 280 14.19 18.38 -10.27
C PRO A 280 14.27 17.16 -11.20
N LEU A 281 14.15 17.39 -12.51
CA LEU A 281 14.35 16.33 -13.51
C LEU A 281 15.74 15.71 -13.34
N ASN A 282 15.83 14.39 -13.50
CA ASN A 282 17.08 13.63 -13.32
C ASN A 282 17.69 13.79 -11.91
N SER A 283 16.87 13.92 -10.87
CA SER A 283 17.33 13.97 -9.48
C SER A 283 16.67 12.90 -8.60
N ARG A 284 17.26 12.67 -7.43
CA ARG A 284 16.73 11.79 -6.38
C ARG A 284 17.07 12.34 -5.00
N VAL A 285 16.35 11.89 -3.99
CA VAL A 285 16.68 12.10 -2.57
C VAL A 285 17.02 10.76 -1.92
N GLN A 286 18.02 10.73 -1.03
CA GLN A 286 18.40 9.50 -0.33
C GLN A 286 17.33 9.04 0.67
N THR A 287 16.65 9.98 1.31
CA THR A 287 15.61 9.70 2.31
C THR A 287 14.33 10.41 1.91
N TYR A 288 13.24 9.66 1.80
CA TYR A 288 11.94 10.17 1.40
C TYR A 288 10.97 10.13 2.59
N SER A 289 10.57 11.30 3.07
CA SER A 289 9.44 11.46 4.00
C SER A 289 8.24 12.09 3.28
N ILE A 290 7.05 11.76 3.77
CA ILE A 290 5.77 12.30 3.27
C ILE A 290 5.48 13.72 3.76
N ALA A 291 6.19 14.20 4.79
CA ALA A 291 6.09 15.56 5.32
C ALA A 291 7.35 15.92 6.12
N TYR A 292 7.72 17.20 6.09
CA TYR A 292 8.91 17.71 6.77
C TYR A 292 8.56 18.88 7.68
N ARG A 293 9.19 18.94 8.86
CA ARG A 293 9.03 20.01 9.83
C ARG A 293 9.88 21.22 9.44
N HIS A 294 9.50 22.41 9.92
CA HIS A 294 10.31 23.61 9.78
C HIS A 294 11.73 23.36 10.30
N GLY A 295 12.71 23.80 9.52
CA GLY A 295 14.13 23.63 9.79
C GLY A 295 14.71 22.31 9.28
N GLU A 296 13.89 21.30 8.98
CA GLU A 296 14.39 20.06 8.38
C GLU A 296 14.96 20.33 6.98
N THR A 297 16.11 19.71 6.70
CA THR A 297 16.81 19.80 5.43
C THR A 297 16.79 18.47 4.71
N VAL A 298 16.79 18.52 3.38
CA VAL A 298 16.96 17.34 2.53
C VAL A 298 18.02 17.61 1.50
N ARG A 299 18.82 16.58 1.21
CA ARG A 299 19.86 16.61 0.19
C ARG A 299 19.36 16.00 -1.11
N ILE A 300 19.43 16.76 -2.19
CA ILE A 300 19.06 16.35 -3.54
C ILE A 300 20.33 15.94 -4.30
N GLU A 301 20.29 14.75 -4.88
CA GLU A 301 21.34 14.20 -5.72
C GLU A 301 20.91 14.21 -7.19
N CYS A 302 21.74 14.73 -8.08
CA CYS A 302 21.54 14.58 -9.52
C CYS A 302 21.96 13.18 -9.99
N GLY A 303 21.30 12.70 -11.05
CA GLY A 303 21.55 11.44 -11.71
C GLY A 303 22.96 11.38 -12.34
N LEU A 304 23.37 10.17 -12.71
CA LEU A 304 24.66 9.96 -13.37
C LEU A 304 24.74 10.82 -14.65
N ASN A 305 25.85 11.57 -14.82
CA ASN A 305 26.13 12.52 -15.90
C ASN A 305 25.45 13.91 -15.80
N PHE A 306 24.78 14.20 -14.68
CA PHE A 306 24.23 15.54 -14.42
C PHE A 306 25.00 16.24 -13.30
N GLY A 307 25.47 17.45 -13.58
CA GLY A 307 26.06 18.37 -12.62
C GLY A 307 24.98 19.08 -11.81
N ILE A 308 25.29 19.42 -10.56
CA ILE A 308 24.37 20.14 -9.67
C ILE A 308 24.66 21.64 -9.73
N ARG A 309 23.63 22.44 -10.00
CA ARG A 309 23.69 23.91 -9.98
C ARG A 309 22.76 24.46 -8.92
N GLY A 310 23.31 25.13 -7.91
CA GLY A 310 22.57 25.64 -6.76
C GLY A 310 22.91 24.87 -5.47
N SER A 311 22.07 25.02 -4.44
CA SER A 311 22.26 24.32 -3.16
C SER A 311 21.84 22.86 -3.27
N GLU A 312 22.73 21.94 -2.92
CA GLU A 312 22.40 20.51 -2.83
C GLU A 312 21.45 20.20 -1.67
N GLU A 313 21.41 21.07 -0.66
CA GLU A 313 20.50 20.97 0.47
C GLU A 313 19.40 22.04 0.37
N ILE A 314 18.15 21.61 0.49
CA ILE A 314 17.01 22.50 0.66
C ILE A 314 16.44 22.38 2.06
N ARG A 315 15.90 23.48 2.59
CA ARG A 315 15.33 23.58 3.93
C ARG A 315 13.83 23.84 3.88
N CYS A 316 13.09 23.24 4.78
CA CYS A 316 11.69 23.58 5.00
C CYS A 316 11.58 24.85 5.84
N GLU A 317 11.15 25.95 5.25
CA GLU A 317 10.97 27.24 5.92
C GLU A 317 9.49 27.64 5.89
N ASN A 318 8.86 27.61 7.08
CA ASN A 318 7.47 28.02 7.28
C ASN A 318 6.46 27.33 6.33
N GLY A 319 6.73 26.05 6.00
CA GLY A 319 5.88 25.25 5.13
C GLY A 319 6.17 25.38 3.63
N LYS A 320 7.22 26.11 3.24
CA LYS A 320 7.75 26.17 1.87
C LYS A 320 9.20 25.66 1.85
N TRP A 321 9.56 24.95 0.79
CA TRP A 321 10.95 24.60 0.53
C TRP A 321 11.73 25.82 0.03
N THR A 322 12.99 25.94 0.46
CA THR A 322 13.96 26.80 -0.22
C THR A 322 14.18 26.31 -1.66
N GLU A 323 14.77 27.16 -2.50
CA GLU A 323 14.92 26.90 -3.93
C GLU A 323 15.71 25.61 -4.22
N PRO A 324 15.14 24.65 -4.97
CA PRO A 324 15.83 23.40 -5.31
C PRO A 324 16.92 23.60 -6.36
N PRO A 325 17.95 22.72 -6.38
CA PRO A 325 19.02 22.79 -7.37
C PRO A 325 18.51 22.42 -8.77
N GLN A 326 19.27 22.78 -9.79
CA GLN A 326 19.07 22.29 -11.16
C GLN A 326 20.08 21.20 -11.48
N CYS A 327 19.60 20.09 -12.04
CA CYS A 327 20.45 19.04 -12.60
C CYS A 327 20.67 19.33 -14.08
N VAL A 328 21.88 19.72 -14.45
CA VAL A 328 22.25 20.12 -15.81
C VAL A 328 23.18 19.07 -16.42
N GLU A 329 23.02 18.78 -17.71
CA GLU A 329 23.94 17.87 -18.40
C GLU A 329 25.34 18.48 -18.39
N GLU A 330 26.32 17.72 -17.90
CA GLU A 330 27.72 18.10 -18.04
C GLU A 330 28.16 17.76 -19.46
N ASN A 331 28.33 18.79 -20.29
CA ASN A 331 28.70 18.67 -21.71
C ASN A 331 30.07 18.00 -21.95
N GLU A 332 30.82 17.68 -20.89
CA GLU A 332 32.12 17.05 -20.98
C GLU A 332 32.13 15.75 -20.17
N ARG A 333 32.15 14.61 -20.86
CA ARG A 333 32.43 13.30 -20.25
C ARG A 333 33.86 13.32 -19.72
N THR A 334 34.05 13.77 -18.48
CA THR A 334 35.36 13.82 -17.85
C THR A 334 35.80 12.40 -17.51
N ALA A 335 36.76 11.89 -18.26
CA ALA A 335 37.35 10.59 -17.97
C ALA A 335 38.19 10.64 -16.68
N CYS A 336 38.16 9.59 -15.89
CA CYS A 336 39.15 9.37 -14.84
C CYS A 336 40.54 9.20 -15.47
N LYS A 337 41.56 9.67 -14.75
CA LYS A 337 42.96 9.34 -15.04
C LYS A 337 43.20 7.84 -14.89
N GLU A 338 44.38 7.37 -15.24
CA GLU A 338 44.77 5.97 -15.03
C GLU A 338 44.58 5.57 -13.54
N PRO A 339 44.19 4.30 -13.28
CA PRO A 339 44.02 3.80 -11.92
C PRO A 339 45.28 4.04 -11.05
N PRO A 340 45.13 4.40 -9.77
CA PRO A 340 46.27 4.66 -8.89
C PRO A 340 47.23 3.46 -8.80
N PHE A 341 48.53 3.72 -8.77
CA PHE A 341 49.52 2.68 -8.48
C PHE A 341 49.38 2.22 -7.02
N VAL A 342 49.47 0.90 -6.80
CA VAL A 342 49.49 0.28 -5.48
C VAL A 342 50.76 -0.55 -5.40
N GLU A 343 51.62 -0.28 -4.41
CA GLU A 343 52.86 -1.02 -4.20
C GLU A 343 52.56 -2.49 -3.88
N ASN A 344 53.30 -3.42 -4.49
CA ASN A 344 53.09 -4.87 -4.40
C ASN A 344 51.66 -5.31 -4.84
N GLY A 345 51.02 -4.51 -5.69
CA GLY A 345 49.68 -4.74 -6.21
C GLY A 345 49.55 -4.43 -7.70
N THR A 346 48.77 -5.24 -8.39
CA THR A 346 48.49 -5.11 -9.81
C THR A 346 47.04 -4.68 -10.02
N ALA A 347 46.84 -3.54 -10.68
CA ALA A 347 45.54 -3.14 -11.19
C ALA A 347 45.18 -4.01 -12.41
N ASN A 348 43.94 -4.47 -12.50
CA ASN A 348 43.42 -5.25 -13.63
C ASN A 348 42.50 -4.40 -14.51
N PRO A 349 43.04 -3.50 -15.35
CA PRO A 349 42.25 -2.61 -16.19
C PRO A 349 41.54 -3.38 -17.32
N ARG A 350 40.27 -3.04 -17.57
CA ARG A 350 39.46 -3.59 -18.69
C ARG A 350 39.29 -2.62 -19.84
N SER A 351 39.66 -1.35 -19.66
CA SER A 351 39.56 -0.27 -20.64
C SER A 351 40.80 0.62 -20.58
N LYS A 352 41.06 1.37 -21.67
CA LYS A 352 42.06 2.45 -21.69
C LYS A 352 41.49 3.78 -21.19
N LEU A 353 40.16 3.90 -21.12
CA LEU A 353 39.46 5.12 -20.72
C LEU A 353 38.31 4.76 -19.79
N TYR A 354 38.19 5.49 -18.69
CA TYR A 354 37.23 5.23 -17.62
C TYR A 354 36.35 6.45 -17.39
N TYR A 355 35.04 6.25 -17.32
CA TYR A 355 34.05 7.28 -17.04
C TYR A 355 33.37 7.01 -15.70
N SER A 356 32.60 8.00 -15.24
CA SER A 356 31.90 7.90 -13.95
C SER A 356 30.99 6.66 -13.93
N GLY A 357 31.23 5.76 -12.98
CA GLY A 357 30.55 4.46 -12.85
C GLY A 357 31.43 3.26 -13.20
N ASP A 358 32.52 3.45 -13.96
CA ASP A 358 33.44 2.36 -14.31
C ASP A 358 34.28 1.91 -13.12
N LYS A 359 34.71 0.65 -13.14
CA LYS A 359 35.34 -0.02 -12.00
C LYS A 359 36.64 -0.73 -12.38
N VAL A 360 37.59 -0.76 -11.45
CA VAL A 360 38.88 -1.45 -11.59
C VAL A 360 39.17 -2.27 -10.34
N THR A 361 39.53 -3.53 -10.55
CA THR A 361 39.88 -4.47 -9.46
C THR A 361 41.39 -4.57 -9.28
N TYR A 362 41.84 -4.76 -8.05
CA TYR A 362 43.26 -4.95 -7.71
C TYR A 362 43.54 -6.36 -7.18
N THR A 363 44.74 -6.85 -7.46
CA THR A 363 45.26 -8.14 -6.98
C THR A 363 46.67 -7.94 -6.45
N CYS A 364 46.97 -8.42 -5.24
CA CYS A 364 48.30 -8.30 -4.64
C CYS A 364 49.27 -9.36 -5.19
N GLU A 365 50.56 -9.03 -5.19
CA GLU A 365 51.63 -9.95 -5.55
C GLU A 365 51.79 -11.09 -4.52
N SER A 366 52.48 -12.17 -4.92
CA SER A 366 52.71 -13.33 -4.06
C SER A 366 53.42 -12.92 -2.76
N GLY A 367 52.87 -13.33 -1.60
CA GLY A 367 53.39 -12.95 -0.28
C GLY A 367 52.71 -11.71 0.34
N TYR A 368 51.83 -11.03 -0.40
CA TYR A 368 51.07 -9.87 0.06
C TYR A 368 49.56 -10.15 0.01
N HIS A 369 48.79 -9.52 0.89
CA HIS A 369 47.32 -9.60 0.86
C HIS A 369 46.70 -8.20 0.84
N LEU A 370 45.46 -8.15 0.35
CA LEU A 370 44.75 -6.93 0.06
C LEU A 370 44.05 -6.41 1.32
N ARG A 371 44.42 -5.20 1.75
CA ARG A 371 43.80 -4.46 2.85
C ARG A 371 42.98 -3.30 2.28
N GLY A 372 41.66 -3.37 2.42
CA GLY A 372 40.72 -2.36 1.90
C GLY A 372 39.82 -2.90 0.79
N PRO A 373 39.13 -2.02 0.04
CA PRO A 373 38.23 -2.44 -1.04
C PRO A 373 39.02 -2.95 -2.25
N GLY A 374 38.82 -4.21 -2.65
CA GLY A 374 39.49 -4.82 -3.81
C GLY A 374 39.05 -4.28 -5.18
N GLU A 375 38.10 -3.35 -5.20
CA GLU A 375 37.55 -2.69 -6.38
C GLU A 375 37.39 -1.19 -6.11
N ILE A 376 37.87 -0.36 -7.03
CA ILE A 376 37.66 1.09 -7.02
C ILE A 376 36.69 1.49 -8.13
N THR A 377 35.94 2.57 -7.90
CA THR A 377 34.98 3.13 -8.87
C THR A 377 35.40 4.54 -9.30
N CYS A 378 35.29 4.83 -10.59
CA CYS A 378 35.48 6.16 -11.13
C CYS A 378 34.24 7.00 -10.82
N THR A 379 34.43 8.18 -10.23
CA THR A 379 33.37 9.11 -9.86
C THR A 379 33.78 10.52 -10.25
N ARG A 380 33.10 11.10 -11.24
CA ARG A 380 33.33 12.49 -11.73
C ARG A 380 34.83 12.79 -11.97
N GLY A 381 35.51 11.91 -12.71
CA GLY A 381 36.94 12.06 -13.05
C GLY A 381 37.93 11.71 -11.93
N LYS A 382 37.46 11.25 -10.76
CA LYS A 382 38.31 10.80 -9.64
C LYS A 382 38.00 9.37 -9.21
N TRP A 383 39.04 8.60 -8.94
CA TRP A 383 38.91 7.26 -8.35
C TRP A 383 38.57 7.32 -6.86
N THR A 384 37.74 6.39 -6.39
CA THR A 384 37.60 6.10 -4.96
C THR A 384 38.93 5.60 -4.36
N LEU A 385 39.04 5.59 -3.03
CA LEU A 385 40.27 5.22 -2.32
C LEU A 385 40.78 3.81 -2.74
N PRO A 386 42.05 3.67 -3.18
CA PRO A 386 42.62 2.38 -3.56
C PRO A 386 42.97 1.51 -2.34
N PRO A 387 43.05 0.17 -2.53
CA PRO A 387 43.50 -0.73 -1.47
C PRO A 387 45.01 -0.64 -1.23
N ALA A 388 45.48 -1.27 -0.14
CA ALA A 388 46.90 -1.46 0.14
C ALA A 388 47.26 -2.94 0.12
N CYS A 389 48.41 -3.29 -0.47
CA CYS A 389 48.97 -4.65 -0.37
C CYS A 389 50.00 -4.69 0.74
N VAL A 390 49.82 -5.61 1.69
CA VAL A 390 50.63 -5.65 2.92
C VAL A 390 51.22 -7.04 3.13
N GLU A 391 52.47 -7.06 3.59
CA GLU A 391 53.26 -8.28 3.71
C GLU A 391 52.62 -9.26 4.69
N ASN A 392 52.70 -10.54 4.36
CA ASN A 392 52.11 -11.62 5.13
C ASN A 392 53.20 -12.29 5.98
N THR A 393 53.44 -11.78 7.19
CA THR A 393 54.58 -12.19 8.05
C THR A 393 54.21 -13.22 9.13
N GLU A 394 52.93 -13.56 9.30
CA GLU A 394 52.45 -14.42 10.38
C GLU A 394 51.83 -15.73 9.86
N ASN A 395 52.31 -16.85 10.39
CA ASN A 395 51.82 -18.19 10.08
C ASN A 395 50.45 -18.45 10.72
N CYS A 396 49.61 -19.25 10.06
CA CYS A 396 48.28 -19.59 10.56
C CYS A 396 48.28 -20.93 11.30
N ASN A 397 47.54 -20.96 12.40
CA ASN A 397 47.07 -22.20 13.03
C ASN A 397 46.15 -22.98 12.07
N PRO A 398 45.77 -24.24 12.38
CA PRO A 398 44.89 -25.02 11.52
C PRO A 398 43.61 -24.26 11.13
N PRO A 399 43.15 -24.40 9.87
CA PRO A 399 41.97 -23.69 9.36
C PRO A 399 40.70 -24.01 10.14
N PRO A 400 39.76 -23.05 10.25
CA PRO A 400 38.53 -23.24 11.01
C PRO A 400 37.64 -24.31 10.39
N ASP A 401 36.99 -25.12 11.24
CA ASP A 401 36.00 -26.10 10.80
C ASP A 401 34.73 -25.40 10.29
N ILE A 402 34.11 -25.98 9.26
CA ILE A 402 32.82 -25.53 8.73
C ILE A 402 31.74 -26.60 8.93
N ILE A 403 30.54 -26.16 9.30
CA ILE A 403 29.40 -27.06 9.50
C ILE A 403 29.01 -27.69 8.15
N ASN A 404 28.81 -29.01 8.14
CA ASN A 404 28.46 -29.80 6.95
C ASN A 404 29.49 -29.69 5.79
N GLY A 405 30.76 -29.49 6.13
CA GLY A 405 31.87 -29.56 5.18
C GLY A 405 33.17 -29.96 5.87
N ALA A 406 34.23 -30.07 5.09
CA ALA A 406 35.57 -30.41 5.55
C ALA A 406 36.63 -29.82 4.62
N VAL A 407 37.84 -29.64 5.12
CA VAL A 407 39.01 -29.35 4.29
C VAL A 407 39.38 -30.58 3.46
N ILE A 408 39.74 -30.37 2.20
CA ILE A 408 40.21 -31.42 1.30
C ILE A 408 41.68 -31.71 1.61
N GLY A 409 41.96 -32.96 2.01
CA GLY A 409 43.29 -33.39 2.45
C GLY A 409 43.43 -33.40 3.97
N GLY A 410 44.61 -33.76 4.48
CA GLY A 410 44.90 -33.77 5.91
C GLY A 410 45.19 -32.37 6.45
N LEU A 411 44.82 -32.12 7.72
CA LEU A 411 45.17 -30.88 8.43
C LEU A 411 46.61 -30.93 8.93
N LEU A 412 47.38 -29.88 8.66
CA LEU A 412 48.71 -29.68 9.22
C LEU A 412 48.60 -28.92 10.55
N ALA A 413 49.55 -29.13 11.45
CA ALA A 413 49.58 -28.43 12.74
C ALA A 413 49.88 -26.92 12.60
N ASN A 414 50.52 -26.49 11.51
CA ASN A 414 50.83 -25.10 11.23
C ASN A 414 50.94 -24.88 9.71
N TYR A 415 50.49 -23.72 9.24
CA TYR A 415 50.49 -23.32 7.83
C TYR A 415 51.31 -22.05 7.67
N THR A 416 52.28 -22.07 6.75
CA THR A 416 53.10 -20.88 6.46
C THR A 416 52.23 -19.77 5.88
N ALA A 417 52.59 -18.52 6.15
CA ALA A 417 51.90 -17.35 5.58
C ALA A 417 51.73 -17.48 4.05
N GLY A 418 50.51 -17.25 3.56
CA GLY A 418 50.14 -17.42 2.14
C GLY A 418 49.70 -18.84 1.75
N SER A 419 49.78 -19.83 2.65
CA SER A 419 49.22 -21.16 2.42
C SER A 419 47.71 -21.10 2.15
N SER A 420 47.21 -22.01 1.33
CA SER A 420 45.79 -22.10 1.00
C SER A 420 45.23 -23.50 1.27
N VAL A 421 44.00 -23.57 1.76
CA VAL A 421 43.26 -24.83 1.91
C VAL A 421 41.95 -24.77 1.14
N GLU A 422 41.56 -25.91 0.58
CA GLU A 422 40.33 -26.03 -0.18
C GLU A 422 39.26 -26.73 0.66
N TYR A 423 38.06 -26.17 0.71
CA TYR A 423 36.94 -26.77 1.43
C TYR A 423 36.01 -27.52 0.47
N ARG A 424 35.42 -28.60 0.96
CA ARG A 424 34.29 -29.30 0.34
C ARG A 424 33.11 -29.34 1.29
N CYS A 425 31.90 -29.30 0.73
CA CYS A 425 30.70 -29.61 1.49
C CYS A 425 30.42 -31.12 1.48
N ASN A 426 29.77 -31.60 2.54
CA ASN A 426 29.26 -32.96 2.63
C ASN A 426 28.15 -33.18 1.59
N GLU A 427 27.88 -34.45 1.29
CA GLU A 427 26.85 -34.83 0.31
C GLU A 427 25.50 -34.17 0.65
N TYR A 428 24.79 -33.68 -0.37
CA TYR A 428 23.51 -32.94 -0.29
C TYR A 428 23.58 -31.47 0.21
N TYR A 429 24.78 -30.91 0.40
CA TYR A 429 24.97 -29.49 0.72
C TYR A 429 25.66 -28.73 -0.41
N LEU A 430 25.19 -27.51 -0.69
CA LEU A 430 25.75 -26.63 -1.71
C LEU A 430 26.74 -25.63 -1.08
N LEU A 431 27.93 -25.52 -1.66
CA LEU A 431 28.97 -24.58 -1.24
C LEU A 431 28.63 -23.15 -1.69
N LYS A 432 28.50 -22.23 -0.74
CA LYS A 432 28.31 -20.80 -0.99
C LYS A 432 29.48 -20.00 -0.42
N GLY A 433 30.22 -19.32 -1.29
CA GLY A 433 31.40 -18.52 -0.93
C GLY A 433 32.65 -18.95 -1.70
N ALA A 434 33.82 -18.45 -1.27
CA ALA A 434 35.10 -18.85 -1.85
C ALA A 434 35.45 -20.28 -1.43
N LYS A 435 35.73 -21.15 -2.40
CA LYS A 435 36.07 -22.57 -2.15
C LYS A 435 37.44 -22.72 -1.46
N ILE A 436 38.34 -21.79 -1.73
CA ILE A 436 39.71 -21.77 -1.22
C ILE A 436 39.81 -20.68 -0.16
N SER A 437 40.36 -21.02 1.00
CA SER A 437 40.73 -20.05 2.04
C SER A 437 42.23 -19.91 2.10
N HIS A 438 42.71 -18.67 2.21
CA HIS A 438 44.12 -18.30 2.32
C HIS A 438 44.47 -17.89 3.74
N CYS A 439 45.68 -18.23 4.17
CA CYS A 439 46.28 -17.75 5.40
C CYS A 439 46.80 -16.31 5.22
N GLU A 440 46.22 -15.36 5.94
CA GLU A 440 46.45 -13.92 5.88
C GLU A 440 46.66 -13.35 7.30
N GLN A 441 47.88 -12.88 7.62
CA GLN A 441 48.28 -12.34 8.94
C GLN A 441 47.86 -13.26 10.09
N GLY A 442 48.27 -14.53 10.03
CA GLY A 442 47.97 -15.51 11.08
C GLY A 442 46.48 -15.91 11.18
N LYS A 443 45.61 -15.43 10.28
CA LYS A 443 44.18 -15.76 10.23
C LYS A 443 43.76 -16.28 8.86
N TRP A 444 42.76 -17.15 8.84
CA TRP A 444 42.20 -17.64 7.59
C TRP A 444 41.18 -16.65 7.01
N SER A 445 41.26 -16.40 5.70
CA SER A 445 40.23 -15.69 4.93
C SER A 445 38.86 -16.39 5.09
N THR A 446 37.77 -15.65 4.88
CA THR A 446 36.42 -16.13 5.21
C THR A 446 36.09 -17.48 4.52
N PRO A 447 35.88 -18.56 5.29
CA PRO A 447 35.60 -19.88 4.71
C PRO A 447 34.18 -19.95 4.12
N PRO A 448 33.91 -20.88 3.19
CA PRO A 448 32.60 -21.00 2.58
C PRO A 448 31.56 -21.59 3.55
N VAL A 449 30.28 -21.37 3.23
CA VAL A 449 29.15 -21.91 3.98
C VAL A 449 28.47 -23.02 3.17
N CYS A 450 28.22 -24.17 3.80
CA CYS A 450 27.49 -25.29 3.21
C CYS A 450 26.00 -25.18 3.52
N LEU A 451 25.20 -24.85 2.50
CA LEU A 451 23.76 -24.66 2.64
C LEU A 451 23.00 -25.92 2.26
N GLY A 452 22.14 -26.39 3.15
CA GLY A 452 21.26 -27.53 2.89
C GLY A 452 20.12 -27.15 1.95
N HIS A 453 19.65 -28.12 1.16
CA HIS A 453 18.46 -27.93 0.33
C HIS A 453 17.24 -27.69 1.24
N ARG A 454 16.68 -26.47 1.26
CA ARG A 454 15.28 -26.32 1.66
C ARG A 454 14.45 -27.01 0.57
N ARG A 455 13.86 -28.17 0.88
CA ARG A 455 12.72 -28.65 0.12
C ARG A 455 11.63 -27.59 0.30
N SER A 456 11.39 -26.80 -0.72
CA SER A 456 10.07 -26.21 -0.92
C SER A 456 9.09 -27.39 -1.06
N MET A 457 8.34 -27.67 0.01
CA MET A 457 7.08 -28.41 -0.12
C MET A 457 6.21 -27.56 -1.05
N CYS A 458 6.04 -28.06 -2.27
CA CYS A 458 5.04 -27.56 -3.22
C CYS A 458 3.63 -27.86 -2.70
#